data_AF-A0A9X2S4Q8-F1
#
_entry.id   AF-A0A9X2S4Q8-F1
#
_cell.length_a   1.000
_cell.length_b   1.000
_cell.length_c   1.000
_cell.angle_alpha   90.00
_cell.angle_beta   90.00
_cell.angle_gamma   90.00
#
_symmetry.space_group_name_H-M   'P 1'
#
loop_
_entity.id
_entity.type
_entity.pdbx_description
1 polymer ?
#
loop_
_entity_poly.entity_id
_entity_poly.type
_entity_poly.pdbx_seq_one_letter_code
_entity_poly.pdbx_strand_id
1 'polypeptide(L)'
;MLSVATNYIKDLNTKAQVEVFVQELNNQSYAICKSDILMKEQRERNIVFGNSFAKDAYKDQKVRFALMNSPFGVNWKNTRILLKKSKETRV
;
A
#
# COMPACT_ATOMS: atom_id res chain seq x y z
N MET A 1 -8.07 -2.84 -7.53
CA MET A 1 -9.09 -2.28 -6.61
C MET A 1 -8.98 -0.75 -6.47
N LEU A 2 -7.86 -0.20 -5.98
CA LEU A 2 -7.70 1.26 -5.81
C LEU A 2 -7.81 2.05 -7.12
N SER A 3 -7.30 1.52 -8.23
CA SER A 3 -7.44 2.15 -9.55
C SER A 3 -8.89 2.23 -10.02
N VAL A 4 -9.70 1.21 -9.74
CA VAL A 4 -11.14 1.21 -10.06
C VAL A 4 -11.86 2.24 -9.20
N ALA A 5 -11.57 2.29 -7.89
CA ALA A 5 -12.15 3.29 -6.99
C ALA A 5 -11.78 4.72 -7.40
N THR A 6 -10.54 4.93 -7.84
CA THR A 6 -10.07 6.23 -8.34
C THR A 6 -10.85 6.66 -9.58
N ASN A 7 -11.00 5.77 -10.56
CA ASN A 7 -11.76 6.05 -11.76
C ASN A 7 -13.23 6.35 -11.43
N TYR A 8 -13.85 5.55 -10.56
CA TYR A 8 -15.23 5.76 -10.16
C TYR A 8 -15.46 7.11 -9.46
N ILE A 9 -14.53 7.53 -8.58
CA ILE A 9 -14.59 8.87 -7.96
C ILE A 9 -14.47 9.97 -9.02
N LYS A 10 -13.62 9.78 -10.03
CA LYS A 10 -13.45 10.73 -11.13
C LYS A 10 -14.66 10.81 -12.04
N ASP A 11 -15.34 9.69 -12.28
CA ASP A 11 -16.58 9.64 -13.06
C ASP A 11 -17.70 10.42 -12.34
N LEU A 12 -17.76 10.34 -11.00
CA LEU A 12 -18.71 11.10 -10.19
C LEU A 12 -18.36 12.59 -10.09
N ASN A 13 -17.06 12.92 -10.03
CA ASN A 13 -16.59 14.29 -9.95
C ASN A 13 -15.20 14.42 -10.60
N THR A 14 -15.18 14.96 -11.82
CA THR A 14 -13.94 15.15 -12.60
C THR A 14 -12.94 16.08 -11.91
N LYS A 15 -13.43 17.03 -11.08
CA LYS A 15 -12.60 17.96 -10.30
C LYS A 15 -12.06 17.36 -9.01
N ALA A 16 -12.50 16.17 -8.60
CA ALA A 16 -12.02 15.53 -7.38
C ALA A 16 -10.51 15.28 -7.46
N GLN A 17 -9.77 15.71 -6.45
CA GLN A 17 -8.37 15.31 -6.29
C GLN A 17 -8.32 14.01 -5.48
N VAL A 18 -7.85 12.95 -6.13
CA VAL A 18 -7.70 11.63 -5.51
C VAL A 18 -6.21 11.34 -5.41
N GLU A 19 -5.73 11.16 -4.19
CA GLU A 19 -4.35 10.75 -3.92
C GLU A 19 -4.37 9.33 -3.35
N VAL A 20 -3.57 8.46 -3.95
CA VAL A 20 -3.52 7.05 -3.63
C VAL A 20 -2.21 6.75 -2.90
N PHE A 21 -2.32 5.98 -1.81
CA PHE A 21 -1.19 5.47 -1.03
C PHE A 21 -1.24 3.95 -1.03
N VAL A 22 -0.14 3.30 -1.37
CA VAL A 22 -0.03 1.83 -1.43
C VAL A 22 1.23 1.37 -0.73
N GLN A 23 1.09 0.30 0.06
CA GLN A 23 2.20 -0.48 0.57
C GLN A 23 2.01 -1.94 0.16
N GLU A 24 2.97 -2.50 -0.57
CA GLU A 24 2.87 -3.84 -1.15
C GLU A 24 4.14 -4.64 -0.86
N LEU A 25 3.96 -5.88 -0.41
CA LEU A 25 5.04 -6.80 -0.07
C LEU A 25 5.45 -7.67 -1.26
N ASN A 26 4.51 -7.98 -2.16
CA ASN A 26 4.77 -8.78 -3.34
C ASN A 26 5.48 -7.94 -4.42
N ASN A 27 6.66 -8.38 -4.85
CA ASN A 27 7.47 -7.64 -5.83
C ASN A 27 6.76 -7.45 -7.19
N GLN A 28 6.06 -8.47 -7.67
CA GLN A 28 5.35 -8.39 -8.96
C GLN A 28 4.18 -7.41 -8.86
N SER A 29 3.35 -7.54 -7.83
CA SER A 29 2.23 -6.63 -7.59
C SER A 29 2.72 -5.19 -7.38
N TYR A 30 3.83 -4.99 -6.66
CA TYR A 30 4.44 -3.68 -6.47
C TYR A 30 4.87 -3.04 -7.80
N ALA A 31 5.57 -3.80 -8.65
CA ALA A 31 6.02 -3.31 -9.95
C ALA A 31 4.83 -2.93 -10.85
N ILE A 32 3.79 -3.76 -10.89
CA ILE A 32 2.56 -3.48 -11.65
C ILE A 32 1.88 -2.22 -11.12
N CYS A 33 1.70 -2.10 -9.80
CA CYS A 33 1.10 -0.93 -9.19
C CYS A 33 1.90 0.34 -9.45
N LYS A 34 3.23 0.28 -9.36
CA LYS A 34 4.09 1.45 -9.61
C LYS A 34 3.99 1.91 -11.06
N SER A 35 3.99 0.98 -12.02
CA SER A 35 3.79 1.30 -13.43
C SER A 35 2.42 1.94 -13.70
N ASP A 36 1.34 1.42 -13.12
CA ASP A 36 -0.02 1.98 -13.28
C ASP A 36 -0.12 3.42 -12.75
N ILE A 37 0.53 3.71 -11.62
CA ILE A 37 0.55 5.04 -10.99
C ILE A 37 1.38 6.03 -11.81
N LEU A 38 2.51 5.58 -12.38
CA LEU A 38 3.32 6.38 -13.30
C LEU A 38 2.55 6.72 -14.59
N MET A 39 1.85 5.75 -15.18
CA MET A 39 1.02 5.97 -16.38
C MET A 39 -0.12 6.97 -16.14
N LYS A 40 -0.59 7.09 -14.90
CA LYS A 40 -1.65 8.02 -14.48
C LYS A 40 -1.14 9.37 -14.01
N GLU A 41 0.16 9.64 -14.17
CA GLU A 41 0.83 10.86 -13.71
C GLU A 41 0.59 11.14 -12.21
N GLN A 42 0.43 10.08 -11.42
CA GLN A 42 0.29 10.15 -9.98
C GLN A 42 1.65 10.01 -9.30
N ARG A 43 1.70 10.37 -8.01
CA ARG A 43 2.93 10.37 -7.22
C ARG A 43 3.38 8.94 -6.91
N GLU A 44 4.38 8.46 -7.63
CA GLU A 44 5.05 7.18 -7.44
C GLU A 44 5.69 7.04 -6.06
N ARG A 45 6.08 8.15 -5.42
CA ARG A 45 6.55 8.19 -4.03
C ARG A 45 5.53 7.69 -3.01
N ASN A 46 4.25 7.65 -3.37
CA ASN A 46 3.17 7.11 -2.53
C ASN A 46 2.97 5.60 -2.74
N ILE A 47 3.88 4.93 -3.46
CA ILE A 47 3.87 3.48 -3.69
C ILE A 47 5.14 2.90 -3.09
N VAL A 48 5.01 2.26 -1.93
CA VAL A 48 6.14 1.77 -1.13
C VAL A 48 6.18 0.25 -1.14
N PHE A 49 7.37 -0.29 -1.39
CA PHE A 49 7.63 -1.72 -1.27
C PHE A 49 7.92 -2.08 0.19
N GLY A 50 7.24 -3.09 0.72
CA GLY A 50 7.55 -3.66 2.03
C GLY A 50 6.35 -4.19 2.79
N ASN A 51 6.64 -4.78 3.96
CA ASN A 51 5.62 -5.35 4.84
C ASN A 51 5.05 -4.29 5.80
N SER A 52 3.76 -3.99 5.70
CA SER A 52 3.07 -2.99 6.52
C SER A 52 3.05 -3.33 8.02
N PHE A 53 3.14 -4.62 8.40
CA PHE A 53 3.27 -5.01 9.81
C PHE A 53 4.69 -4.79 10.36
N ALA A 54 5.71 -4.84 9.49
CA ALA A 54 7.09 -4.70 9.91
C ALA A 54 7.57 -3.26 9.98
N LYS A 55 7.22 -2.50 8.95
CA LYS A 55 7.53 -1.09 8.84
C LYS A 55 6.38 -0.45 8.11
N ASP A 56 5.44 0.10 8.86
CA ASP A 56 4.37 0.92 8.30
C ASP A 56 4.98 2.16 7.64
N ALA A 57 4.80 2.27 6.33
CA ALA A 57 5.31 3.39 5.54
C ALA A 57 4.47 4.66 5.72
N TYR A 58 3.24 4.54 6.23
CA TYR A 58 2.23 5.59 6.29
C TYR A 58 1.71 5.83 7.72
N LYS A 59 2.51 5.49 8.74
CA LYS A 59 2.14 5.58 10.17
C LYS A 59 1.53 6.92 10.60
N ASP A 60 1.97 8.03 9.99
CA ASP A 60 1.53 9.39 10.32
C ASP A 60 0.54 9.96 9.29
N GLN A 61 0.26 9.21 8.21
CA GLN A 61 -0.61 9.64 7.13
C GLN A 61 -2.07 9.40 7.51
N LYS A 62 -2.86 10.47 7.53
CA LYS A 62 -4.32 10.37 7.67
C LYS A 62 -4.96 10.29 6.28
N VAL A 63 -5.82 9.29 6.08
CA VAL A 63 -6.59 9.10 4.86
C VAL A 63 -8.09 9.13 5.17
N ARG A 64 -8.90 9.60 4.21
CA ARG A 64 -10.37 9.59 4.34
C ARG A 64 -10.96 8.20 4.15
N PHE A 65 -10.36 7.42 3.26
CA PHE A 65 -10.80 6.08 2.92
C PHE A 65 -9.60 5.14 2.89
N ALA A 66 -9.79 3.94 3.43
CA ALA A 66 -8.82 2.86 3.34
C ALA A 66 -9.50 1.67 2.67
N LEU A 67 -8.91 1.18 1.58
CA LEU A 67 -9.37 -0.02 0.87
C LEU A 67 -8.24 -1.04 0.94
N MET A 68 -8.53 -2.21 1.48
CA MET A 68 -7.55 -3.29 1.65
C MET A 68 -8.12 -4.60 1.11
N ASN A 69 -7.29 -5.37 0.41
CA ASN A 69 -7.60 -6.74 0.00
C ASN A 69 -6.48 -7.66 0.50
N SER A 70 -6.41 -7.82 1.82
CA SER A 70 -5.39 -8.68 2.44
C SER A 70 -5.61 -10.13 2.01
N PRO A 71 -4.55 -10.90 1.71
CA PRO A 71 -4.69 -12.31 1.38
C PRO A 71 -5.29 -13.08 2.56
N PHE A 72 -6.36 -13.82 2.30
CA PHE A 72 -7.01 -14.66 3.30
C PHE A 72 -6.18 -15.93 3.58
N GLY A 73 -6.17 -16.39 4.83
CA GLY A 73 -5.53 -17.66 5.21
C GLY A 73 -4.01 -17.61 5.44
N VAL A 74 -3.37 -16.44 5.34
CA VAL A 74 -1.93 -16.32 5.60
C VAL A 74 -1.64 -16.36 7.10
N ASN A 75 -0.81 -17.31 7.53
CA ASN A 75 -0.41 -17.45 8.94
C ASN A 75 0.57 -16.34 9.37
N TRP A 76 0.05 -15.37 10.11
CA TRP A 76 0.77 -14.20 10.60
C TRP A 76 1.70 -14.48 11.81
N LYS A 77 1.67 -15.69 12.41
CA LYS A 77 2.57 -16.05 13.52
C LYS A 77 4.03 -15.99 13.10
N ASN A 78 4.34 -16.40 11.87
CA ASN A 78 5.70 -16.36 11.33
C ASN A 78 6.17 -14.90 11.15
N THR A 79 5.29 -14.01 10.69
CA THR A 79 5.57 -12.57 10.64
C THR A 79 5.90 -12.04 12.02
N ARG A 80 5.12 -12.39 13.06
CA ARG A 80 5.40 -11.96 14.44
C ARG A 80 6.76 -12.43 14.96
N ILE A 81 7.19 -13.64 14.62
CA ILE A 81 8.52 -14.16 14.99
C ILE A 81 9.63 -13.37 14.30
N LEU A 82 9.50 -13.11 13.00
CA LEU A 82 10.46 -12.31 12.23
C LEU A 82 10.58 -10.87 12.78
N LEU A 83 9.48 -10.29 13.25
CA LEU A 83 9.46 -8.96 13.87
C LEU A 83 10.16 -8.92 15.23
N LYS A 84 10.08 -9.99 16.03
CA LYS A 84 10.79 -10.07 17.30
C LYS A 84 12.30 -10.19 17.08
N LYS A 85 12.73 -11.10 16.19
CA LYS A 85 14.15 -11.26 15.84
C LYS A 85 14.76 -9.97 15.29
N SER A 86 14.07 -9.25 14.41
CA SER A 86 14.61 -8.00 13.83
C SER A 86 14.75 -6.85 14.84
N LYS A 87 13.99 -6.88 15.95
CA LYS A 87 14.14 -5.94 17.06
C LYS A 87 15.30 -6.31 17.98
N GLU A 88 15.52 -7.61 18.22
CA GLU A 88 16.62 -8.10 19.07
C GLU A 88 18.00 -7.91 18.42
N THR A 89 18.12 -8.00 17.09
CA THR A 89 19.39 -7.79 16.36
C THR A 89 19.76 -6.31 16.17
N ARG A 90 18.91 -5.37 16.58
CA ARG A 90 19.15 -3.91 16.44
C ARG A 90 19.58 -3.23 17.76
N VAL A 91 20.06 -4.02 18.73
CA VAL A 91 20.63 -3.53 20.00
C VAL A 91 22.13 -3.72 19.98
#